data_AF-A0A2I1BTT2-F1
#
_entry.id   AF-A0A2I1BTT2-F1
#
_cell.length_a   1.000
_cell.length_b   1.000
_cell.length_c   1.000
_cell.angle_alpha   90.00
_cell.angle_beta   90.00
_cell.angle_gamma   90.00
#
_symmetry.space_group_name_H-M   'P 1'
#
loop_
_entity.id
_entity.type
_entity.pdbx_description
1 polymer ?
#
loop_
_entity_poly.entity_id
_entity_poly.type
_entity_poly.pdbx_seq_one_letter_code
_entity_poly.pdbx_strand_id
1 'polypeptide(L)'
;MVVIHQACWAIQAGECTRAVVGGINLITNTALFQALHAGGFINLTGACKMFDAHADGYCRGEAVSLMVLKSLSRALNDKDHINSILLATANNQNLNYTSIINTVLES
;
A
#
# COMPACT_ATOMS: atom_id res chain seq x y z
N MET A 1 1.98 1.66 -1.07
CA MET A 1 3.34 1.09 -1.14
C MET A 1 4.23 1.77 -2.18
N VAL A 2 3.71 2.19 -3.35
CA VAL A 2 4.50 2.89 -4.40
C VAL A 2 5.26 4.12 -3.89
N VAL A 3 4.67 4.94 -3.01
CA VAL A 3 5.34 6.12 -2.43
C VAL A 3 6.65 5.79 -1.69
N ILE A 4 6.72 4.63 -1.02
CA ILE A 4 7.93 4.16 -0.33
C ILE A 4 9.00 3.82 -1.37
N HIS A 5 8.62 3.10 -2.44
CA HIS A 5 9.52 2.77 -3.54
C HIS A 5 10.10 4.03 -4.20
N GLN A 6 9.26 5.02 -4.48
CA GLN A 6 9.69 6.32 -5.05
C GLN A 6 10.64 7.07 -4.13
N ALA A 7 10.35 7.12 -2.82
CA ALA A 7 11.25 7.75 -1.86
C ALA A 7 12.61 7.03 -1.73
N CYS A 8 12.62 5.69 -1.78
CA CYS A 8 13.87 4.94 -1.83
C CYS A 8 14.70 5.30 -3.06
N TRP A 9 14.07 5.39 -4.24
CA TRP A 9 14.72 5.83 -5.48
C TRP A 9 15.27 7.25 -5.36
N ALA A 10 14.48 8.22 -4.90
CA ALA A 10 14.92 9.60 -4.73
C ALA A 10 16.11 9.73 -3.75
N ILE A 11 16.09 8.97 -2.64
CA ILE A 11 17.20 8.95 -1.67
C ILE A 11 18.46 8.33 -2.28
N GLN A 12 18.32 7.23 -3.05
CA GLN A 12 19.45 6.54 -3.68
C GLN A 12 20.04 7.36 -4.83
N ALA A 13 19.21 8.05 -5.61
CA ALA A 13 19.62 8.96 -6.66
C ALA A 13 20.24 10.27 -6.11
N GLY A 14 20.12 10.52 -4.81
CA GLY A 14 20.65 11.72 -4.17
C GLY A 14 19.78 12.97 -4.38
N GLU A 15 18.57 12.83 -4.92
CA GLU A 15 17.60 13.93 -5.08
C GLU A 15 17.13 14.48 -3.74
N CYS A 16 17.08 13.62 -2.72
CA CYS A 16 16.83 14.01 -1.34
C CYS A 16 17.67 13.19 -0.35
N THR A 17 17.84 13.71 0.86
CA THR A 17 18.63 13.06 1.91
C THR A 17 17.76 12.36 2.96
N ARG A 18 16.50 12.78 3.05
CA ARG A 18 15.42 12.25 3.89
C ARG A 18 14.11 12.43 3.12
N ALA A 19 13.13 11.56 3.34
CA ALA A 19 11.81 11.68 2.73
C ALA A 19 10.72 11.40 3.77
N VAL A 20 9.66 12.20 3.76
CA VAL A 20 8.43 11.89 4.51
C VAL A 20 7.49 11.17 3.54
N VAL A 21 7.07 9.96 3.91
CA VAL A 21 6.16 9.15 3.10
C VAL A 21 4.99 8.68 3.92
N GLY A 22 3.87 8.44 3.26
CA GLY A 22 2.67 7.99 3.94
C GLY A 22 1.49 7.85 2.99
N GLY A 23 0.32 7.66 3.59
CA GLY A 23 -0.93 7.55 2.87
C GLY A 23 -2.11 7.86 3.77
N ILE A 24 -3.18 8.33 3.14
CA ILE A 24 -4.45 8.61 3.78
C ILE A 24 -5.57 8.00 2.94
N ASN A 25 -6.55 7.40 3.62
CA ASN A 25 -7.80 6.97 3.01
C ASN A 25 -8.95 7.36 3.93
N LEU A 26 -9.90 8.14 3.39
CA LEU A 26 -11.10 8.60 4.09
C LEU A 26 -12.34 8.22 3.27
N ILE A 27 -13.41 7.86 3.98
CA ILE A 27 -14.72 7.48 3.43
C ILE A 27 -15.68 8.62 3.73
N THR A 28 -15.71 9.60 2.83
CA THR A 28 -16.47 10.84 3.04
C THR A 28 -17.91 10.76 2.54
N ASN A 29 -18.25 9.74 1.75
CA ASN A 29 -19.60 9.49 1.26
C ASN A 29 -19.80 8.00 0.86
N THR A 30 -21.03 7.66 0.52
CA THR A 30 -21.46 6.30 0.19
C THR A 30 -21.34 5.93 -1.29
N ALA A 31 -21.14 6.89 -2.21
CA ALA A 31 -21.18 6.64 -3.64
C ALA A 31 -20.12 5.61 -4.09
N LEU A 32 -18.89 5.76 -3.60
CA LEU A 32 -17.82 4.80 -3.90
C LEU A 32 -18.09 3.43 -3.25
N PHE A 33 -18.71 3.39 -2.07
CA PHE A 33 -19.09 2.12 -1.43
C PHE A 33 -20.13 1.38 -2.28
N GLN A 34 -21.16 2.08 -2.78
CA GLN A 34 -22.19 1.51 -3.64
C GLN A 34 -21.62 1.00 -4.97
N ALA A 35 -20.72 1.78 -5.60
CA ALA A 35 -20.06 1.37 -6.83
C ALA A 35 -19.19 0.11 -6.64
N LEU A 36 -18.43 0.05 -5.53
CA LEU A 36 -17.61 -1.13 -5.20
C LEU A 36 -18.47 -2.35 -4.87
N HIS A 37 -19.61 -2.15 -4.22
CA HIS A 37 -20.57 -3.24 -3.99
C HIS A 37 -21.16 -3.76 -5.31
N ALA A 38 -21.61 -2.87 -6.20
CA ALA A 38 -22.11 -3.25 -7.51
C ALA A 38 -21.04 -3.96 -8.37
N GLY A 39 -19.76 -3.63 -8.18
CA GLY A 39 -18.63 -4.30 -8.80
C GLY A 39 -18.20 -5.62 -8.14
N GLY A 40 -18.89 -6.07 -7.07
CA GLY A 40 -18.59 -7.34 -6.39
C GLY A 40 -17.37 -7.32 -5.47
N PHE A 41 -16.85 -6.15 -5.09
CA PHE A 41 -15.63 -6.04 -4.27
C PHE A 41 -15.86 -6.16 -2.75
N ILE A 42 -17.09 -5.87 -2.30
CA ILE A 42 -17.40 -5.63 -0.88
C ILE A 42 -18.03 -6.86 -0.24
N ASN A 43 -17.47 -7.29 0.89
CA ASN A 43 -18.14 -8.24 1.79
C ASN A 43 -19.29 -7.51 2.51
N LEU A 44 -20.51 -8.06 2.43
CA LEU A 44 -21.72 -7.51 3.07
C LEU A 44 -21.86 -7.85 4.55
N THR A 45 -21.15 -8.89 5.01
CA THR A 45 -21.30 -9.49 6.34
C THR A 45 -20.32 -8.95 7.39
N GLY A 46 -19.44 -7.99 7.02
CA GLY A 46 -18.55 -7.32 7.97
C GLY A 46 -17.10 -7.34 7.52
N ALA A 47 -16.19 -7.80 8.38
CA ALA A 47 -14.75 -7.67 8.20
C ALA A 47 -14.18 -8.47 7.00
N CYS A 48 -12.93 -8.15 6.63
CA CYS A 48 -12.18 -8.98 5.70
C CYS A 48 -11.92 -10.37 6.31
N LYS A 49 -12.48 -11.42 5.71
CA LYS A 49 -12.26 -12.82 6.13
C LYS A 49 -10.99 -13.38 5.46
N MET A 50 -9.84 -12.78 5.75
CA MET A 50 -8.58 -13.12 5.08
C MET A 50 -8.25 -14.61 5.27
N PHE A 51 -8.05 -15.32 4.16
CA PHE A 51 -7.75 -16.77 4.11
C PHE A 51 -8.87 -17.71 4.59
N ASP A 52 -10.09 -17.20 4.81
CA ASP A 52 -11.25 -18.03 5.15
C ASP A 52 -11.88 -18.65 3.90
N ALA A 53 -12.40 -19.88 4.00
CA ALA A 53 -13.07 -20.57 2.90
C ALA A 53 -14.37 -19.88 2.45
N HIS A 54 -14.92 -19.00 3.29
CA HIS A 54 -16.12 -18.21 3.05
C HIS A 54 -15.80 -16.72 2.78
N ALA A 55 -14.57 -16.43 2.32
CA ALA A 55 -14.17 -15.10 1.89
C ALA A 55 -14.96 -14.66 0.64
N ASP A 56 -15.60 -13.51 0.74
CA ASP A 56 -16.61 -13.00 -0.21
C ASP A 56 -16.42 -11.51 -0.55
N GLY A 57 -15.21 -10.97 -0.30
CA GLY A 57 -14.85 -9.58 -0.55
C GLY A 57 -14.08 -8.94 0.60
N TYR A 58 -13.86 -7.63 0.52
CA TYR A 58 -13.18 -6.87 1.58
C TYR A 58 -14.11 -5.84 2.23
N CYS A 59 -13.73 -5.38 3.43
CA CYS A 59 -14.35 -4.27 4.12
C CYS A 59 -13.51 -2.99 3.97
N ARG A 60 -14.15 -1.87 3.64
CA ARG A 60 -13.45 -0.59 3.53
C ARG A 60 -13.05 -0.09 4.92
N GLY A 61 -11.87 0.50 5.03
CA GLY A 61 -11.38 1.11 6.26
C GLY A 61 -10.81 2.50 6.02
N GLU A 62 -10.79 3.31 7.07
CA GLU A 62 -10.14 4.62 7.09
C GLU A 62 -8.82 4.53 7.84
N ALA A 63 -7.81 5.24 7.36
CA ALA A 63 -6.50 5.30 8.02
C ALA A 63 -5.68 6.48 7.51
N VAL A 64 -4.78 6.94 8.37
CA VAL A 64 -3.66 7.81 8.01
C VAL A 64 -2.37 7.23 8.59
N SER A 65 -1.29 7.27 7.82
CA SER A 65 0.02 6.80 8.27
C SER A 65 1.12 7.63 7.63
N LEU A 66 2.16 7.92 8.40
CA LEU A 66 3.34 8.67 7.99
C LEU A 66 4.60 8.02 8.58
N MET A 67 5.69 8.08 7.84
CA MET A 67 7.02 7.64 8.27
C MET A 67 8.11 8.47 7.58
N VAL A 68 9.27 8.56 8.23
CA VAL A 68 10.44 9.25 7.69
C VAL A 68 11.47 8.21 7.24
N LEU A 69 11.91 8.32 5.99
CA LEU A 69 12.91 7.46 5.39
C LEU A 69 14.24 8.20 5.24
N LYS A 70 15.33 7.45 5.37
CA LYS A 70 16.69 7.92 5.24
C LYS A 70 17.60 6.75 4.86
N SER A 71 18.75 7.02 4.24
CA SER A 71 19.75 5.97 4.08
C SER A 71 20.25 5.51 5.45
N LEU A 72 20.43 4.20 5.62
CA LEU A 72 20.89 3.61 6.90
C LEU A 72 22.20 4.24 7.37
N SER A 73 23.14 4.46 6.45
CA SER A 73 24.42 5.11 6.73
C SER A 73 24.26 6.48 7.40
N ARG A 74 23.38 7.33 6.86
CA ARG A 74 23.13 8.64 7.46
C ARG A 74 22.32 8.52 8.75
N ALA A 75 21.38 7.59 8.85
CA ALA A 75 20.60 7.40 10.08
C ALA A 75 21.51 7.03 11.26
N LEU A 76 22.47 6.13 11.02
CA LEU A 76 23.50 5.77 12.00
C LEU A 76 24.40 6.95 12.35
N ASN A 77 24.86 7.71 11.35
CA ASN A 77 25.76 8.86 11.57
C ASN A 77 25.10 9.98 12.39
N ASP A 78 23.83 10.25 12.10
CA ASP A 78 23.04 11.26 12.83
C ASP A 78 22.50 10.73 14.17
N LYS A 79 22.72 9.44 14.49
CA LYS A 79 22.21 8.75 15.67
C LYS A 79 20.69 8.83 15.79
N ASP A 80 20.01 8.77 14.65
CA ASP A 80 18.55 8.71 14.58
C ASP A 80 18.06 7.40 15.25
N HIS A 81 16.89 7.42 15.88
CA HIS A 81 16.22 6.19 16.33
C HIS A 81 15.67 5.43 15.11
N ILE A 82 16.08 4.18 14.92
CA ILE A 82 15.70 3.37 13.76
C ILE A 82 14.66 2.34 14.18
N ASN A 83 13.41 2.52 13.73
CA ASN A 83 12.34 1.56 14.01
C ASN A 83 12.48 0.26 13.21
N SER A 84 12.96 0.33 11.97
CA SER A 84 13.09 -0.81 11.05
C SER A 84 14.04 -0.47 9.89
N ILE A 85 14.53 -1.49 9.20
CA ILE A 85 15.37 -1.36 8.00
C ILE A 85 14.63 -1.92 6.80
N LEU A 86 14.47 -1.10 5.75
CA LEU A 86 13.89 -1.51 4.48
C LEU A 86 15.00 -1.97 3.52
N LEU A 87 15.05 -3.27 3.23
CA LEU A 87 16.12 -3.85 2.41
C LEU A 87 15.92 -3.58 0.91
N ALA A 88 14.70 -3.71 0.42
CA ALA A 88 14.38 -3.56 -0.99
C ALA A 88 12.91 -3.20 -1.21
N THR A 89 12.61 -2.65 -2.38
CA THR A 89 11.26 -2.42 -2.89
C THR A 89 11.21 -2.77 -4.38
N ALA A 90 10.05 -3.20 -4.86
CA ALA A 90 9.80 -3.44 -6.27
C ALA A 90 8.43 -2.88 -6.65
N ASN A 91 8.30 -2.47 -7.91
CA ASN A 91 7.07 -1.99 -8.49
C ASN A 91 6.89 -2.59 -9.87
N ASN A 92 5.73 -3.18 -10.13
CA ASN A 92 5.37 -3.77 -11.41
C ASN A 92 3.88 -3.52 -11.71
N GLN A 93 3.41 -4.04 -12.84
CA GLN A 93 2.01 -4.03 -13.23
C GLN A 93 1.61 -5.39 -13.77
N ASN A 94 0.43 -5.86 -13.39
CA ASN A 94 -0.16 -7.07 -13.91
C ASN A 94 -0.58 -6.86 -15.39
N LEU A 95 -0.08 -7.71 -16.28
CA LEU A 95 -0.35 -7.71 -17.72
C LEU A 95 -0.93 -9.06 -18.16
N ASN A 96 -1.77 -9.06 -19.20
CA ASN A 96 -2.36 -10.27 -19.81
C ASN A 96 -3.29 -11.09 -18.87
N TYR A 97 -4.12 -10.43 -18.06
CA TYR A 97 -5.12 -11.08 -17.21
C TYR A 97 -6.52 -11.04 -17.84
N THR A 98 -7.38 -12.00 -17.48
CA THR A 98 -8.76 -12.17 -17.97
C THR A 98 -9.64 -10.92 -17.82
N SER A 99 -9.34 -10.08 -16.82
CA SER A 99 -9.99 -8.80 -16.58
C SER A 99 -9.00 -7.81 -15.95
N ILE A 100 -9.22 -6.52 -16.14
CA ILE A 100 -8.39 -5.44 -15.58
C ILE A 100 -8.32 -5.46 -14.05
N ILE A 101 -9.31 -6.05 -13.37
CA ILE A 101 -9.39 -6.14 -11.91
C ILE A 101 -8.99 -7.52 -11.38
N ASN A 102 -8.77 -8.51 -12.25
CA ASN A 102 -8.41 -9.85 -11.83
C ASN A 102 -6.91 -9.92 -11.49
N THR A 103 -6.59 -10.40 -10.30
CA THR A 103 -5.21 -10.59 -9.83
C THR A 103 -4.78 -12.05 -9.77
N VAL A 104 -5.69 -12.99 -10.07
CA VAL A 104 -5.39 -14.42 -10.10
C VAL A 104 -4.62 -14.74 -11.37
N LEU A 105 -3.39 -15.25 -11.23
CA LEU A 105 -2.70 -15.95 -12.30
C LEU A 105 -3.44 -17.25 -12.52
N GLU A 106 -4.16 -17.37 -13.64
CA GLU A 106 -4.63 -18.69 -14.09
C GLU A 106 -3.38 -19.55 -14.35
N SER A 107 -3.27 -20.67 -13.62
CA SER A 107 -2.21 -21.66 -13.75
C SER A 107 -2.37 -22.50 -14.99
#